data_AF-A0A969NIJ4-F1
#
_entry.id   AF-A0A969NIJ4-F1
#
_cell.length_a   1.000
_cell.length_b   1.000
_cell.length_c   1.000
_cell.angle_alpha   90.00
_cell.angle_beta   90.00
_cell.angle_gamma   90.00
#
_symmetry.space_group_name_H-M   'P 1'
#
loop_
_entity.id
_entity.type
_entity.pdbx_description
1 polymer ?
#
loop_
_entity_poly.entity_id
_entity_poly.type
_entity_poly.pdbx_seq_one_letter_code
_entity_poly.pdbx_strand_id
1 'polypeptide(L)' 'MVENAIGRLVPTEINGEKQVPYQGVGKYKPEGVKHAPRITSNADFPSDGNKQVASLKEALV' A
#
# COMPACT_ATOMS: atom_id res chain seq x y z
N MET A 1 0.39 -21.59 -7.74
CA MET A 1 -0.69 -20.66 -7.36
C MET A 1 -0.66 -20.49 -5.85
N VAL A 2 -1.09 -19.33 -5.33
CA VAL A 2 -1.14 -19.01 -3.90
C VAL A 2 -2.51 -18.41 -3.58
N GLU A 3 -3.10 -18.79 -2.46
CA GLU A 3 -4.35 -18.21 -1.96
C GLU A 3 -4.08 -16.81 -1.37
N ASN A 4 -4.86 -15.82 -1.80
CA ASN A 4 -4.74 -14.45 -1.29
C ASN A 4 -5.60 -14.22 -0.04
N ALA A 5 -5.53 -13.03 0.56
CA ALA A 5 -6.24 -12.70 1.80
C ALA A 5 -7.78 -12.73 1.70
N ILE A 6 -8.35 -12.86 0.49
CA ILE A 6 -9.80 -13.00 0.26
C ILE A 6 -10.17 -14.39 -0.31
N GLY A 7 -9.27 -15.37 -0.17
CA GLY A 7 -9.51 -16.76 -0.54
C GLY A 7 -9.46 -17.07 -2.04
N ARG A 8 -8.89 -16.17 -2.85
CA ARG A 8 -8.75 -16.38 -4.30
C ARG A 8 -7.37 -16.90 -4.64
N LEU A 9 -7.31 -17.88 -5.54
CA LEU A 9 -6.05 -18.40 -6.09
C LEU A 9 -5.46 -17.40 -7.09
N VAL A 10 -4.20 -17.01 -6.86
CA VAL A 10 -3.43 -16.09 -7.70
C VAL A 10 -2.19 -16.83 -8.24
N PRO A 11 -1.88 -16.75 -9.54
CA PRO A 11 -0.61 -17.24 -10.08
C PRO A 11 0.56 -16.52 -9.44
N THR A 12 1.66 -17.24 -9.15
CA THR A 12 2.89 -16.63 -8.60
C THR A 12 3.64 -15.81 -9.65
N GLU A 13 3.39 -16.09 -10.92
CA GLU A 13 4.04 -15.48 -12.06
C GLU A 13 3.05 -15.40 -13.23
N ILE A 14 3.06 -14.29 -13.97
CA ILE A 14 2.28 -14.07 -15.18
C ILE A 14 3.23 -13.42 -16.19
N ASN A 15 3.41 -14.02 -17.37
CA ASN A 15 4.28 -13.51 -18.45
C ASN A 15 5.74 -13.21 -18.00
N GLY A 16 6.32 -14.01 -17.11
CA GLY A 16 7.68 -13.76 -16.59
C GLY A 16 7.74 -12.79 -15.41
N GLU A 17 6.62 -12.15 -15.04
CA GLU A 17 6.57 -11.20 -13.94
C GLU A 17 5.99 -11.83 -12.67
N LYS A 18 6.75 -11.72 -11.57
CA LYS A 18 6.28 -12.14 -10.24
C LYS A 18 5.10 -11.29 -9.80
N GLN A 19 4.03 -11.96 -9.38
CA GLN A 19 2.83 -11.30 -8.90
C GLN A 19 2.84 -11.21 -7.37
N VAL A 20 2.31 -10.12 -6.84
CA VAL A 20 2.06 -9.96 -5.40
C VAL A 20 0.58 -10.24 -5.14
N PRO A 21 0.22 -11.35 -4.46
CA PRO A 21 -1.17 -11.62 -4.09
C PRO A 21 -1.72 -10.53 -3.18
N TYR A 22 -3.03 -10.27 -3.26
CA TYR A 22 -3.69 -9.34 -2.34
C TYR A 22 -3.50 -9.78 -0.88
N GLN A 23 -2.85 -8.94 -0.08
CA GLN A 23 -2.48 -9.24 1.31
C GLN A 23 -3.51 -8.75 2.34
N GLY A 24 -4.53 -8.00 1.91
CA GLY A 24 -5.47 -7.30 2.80
C GLY A 24 -5.25 -5.78 2.82
N VAL A 25 -6.21 -5.05 3.39
CA VAL A 25 -6.17 -3.59 3.48
C VAL A 25 -4.96 -3.14 4.31
N GLY A 26 -4.13 -2.26 3.75
CA GLY A 26 -2.95 -1.70 4.42
C GLY A 26 -1.81 -2.69 4.67
N LYS A 27 -1.84 -3.90 4.11
CA LYS A 27 -0.78 -4.91 4.33
C LYS A 27 0.38 -4.81 3.34
N TYR A 28 0.09 -4.36 2.12
CA TYR A 28 1.12 -4.17 1.10
C TYR A 28 1.80 -2.81 1.23
N LYS A 29 3.14 -2.83 1.30
CA LYS A 29 3.99 -1.64 1.31
C LYS A 29 4.85 -1.64 0.05
N PRO A 30 4.56 -0.79 -0.95
CA PRO A 30 5.34 -0.74 -2.16
C PRO A 30 6.76 -0.23 -1.88
N GLU A 31 7.77 -0.89 -2.44
CA GLU A 31 9.18 -0.46 -2.32
C GLU A 31 9.64 0.40 -3.50
N GLY A 32 8.85 0.43 -4.58
CA GLY A 32 9.17 1.12 -5.81
C GLY A 32 9.06 2.65 -5.74
N VAL A 33 9.68 3.28 -6.74
CA VAL A 33 9.54 4.70 -7.07
C VAL A 33 8.97 4.81 -8.48
N LYS A 34 8.25 5.89 -8.80
CA LYS A 34 7.84 6.20 -10.19
C LYS A 34 8.78 7.21 -10.83
N HIS A 35 8.88 8.41 -10.24
CA HIS A 35 9.75 9.49 -10.70
C HIS A 35 10.44 10.24 -9.54
N ALA A 36 9.96 10.03 -8.31
CA ALA A 36 10.22 10.86 -7.14
C ALA A 36 10.21 9.95 -5.88
N PRO A 37 9.95 10.44 -4.64
CA PRO A 37 9.94 9.61 -3.42
C PRO A 37 9.16 8.29 -3.54
N ARG A 38 9.43 7.36 -2.62
CA ARG A 38 8.78 6.03 -2.56
C ARG A 38 7.27 6.14 -2.66
N ILE A 39 6.65 5.17 -3.34
CA ILE A 39 5.19 5.07 -3.44
C ILE A 39 4.60 4.92 -2.02
N THR A 40 3.73 5.86 -1.64
CA THR A 40 3.05 5.84 -0.34
C THR A 40 2.00 4.74 -0.28
N SER A 41 1.75 4.21 0.92
CA SER A 41 0.68 3.25 1.18
C SER A 41 -0.35 3.87 2.12
N ASN A 42 -1.62 3.47 2.00
CA ASN A 42 -2.64 3.86 2.98
C ASN A 42 -2.29 3.37 4.41
N ALA A 43 -1.41 2.38 4.52
CA ALA A 43 -0.85 1.94 5.80
C ALA A 43 -0.04 3.02 6.54
N ASP A 44 0.40 4.07 5.83
CA ASP A 44 1.18 5.18 6.38
C ASP A 44 0.32 6.26 7.04
N PHE A 45 -1.01 6.13 6.93
CA PHE A 45 -1.96 7.14 7.37
C PHE A 45 -2.98 6.53 8.35
N PRO A 46 -3.65 7.37 9.15
CA PRO A 46 -4.71 6.91 10.05
C PRO A 46 -5.81 6.14 9.34
N SER A 47 -6.29 5.06 9.97
CA SER A 47 -7.34 4.19 9.41
C SER A 47 -8.71 4.86 9.30
N ASP A 48 -8.96 5.89 10.11
CA ASP A 48 -10.15 6.73 10.06
C ASP A 48 -10.11 7.77 8.92
N GLY A 49 -9.00 7.81 8.16
CA GLY A 49 -8.81 8.73 7.05
C GLY A 49 -8.58 10.17 7.49
N ASN A 50 -8.22 10.41 8.76
CA ASN A 50 -7.90 11.74 9.22
C ASN A 50 -6.67 12.30 8.48
N LYS A 51 -6.84 13.47 7.85
CA LYS A 51 -5.80 14.19 7.09
C LYS A 51 -5.25 15.41 7.83
N GLN A 52 -5.55 15.52 9.12
CA GLN A 52 -5.07 16.62 9.96
C GLN A 52 -3.67 16.33 10.48
N VAL A 53 -2.85 17.38 10.53
CA VAL A 53 -1.60 17.41 11.29
C VAL A 53 -1.88 17.71 12.76
N ALA A 54 -0.91 17.54 13.66
CA ALA A 54 -1.15 17.55 15.10
C ALA A 54 -1.54 18.94 15.64
N SER A 55 -1.20 20.02 14.93
CA SER A 55 -1.57 21.38 15.33
C SER A 55 -1.81 22.33 14.17
N LEU A 56 -2.55 23.42 14.44
CA LEU A 56 -2.73 24.51 13.48
C LEU A 56 -1.40 25.15 13.06
N LYS A 57 -0.38 25.16 13.95
CA LYS A 57 0.94 25.68 13.61
C LYS A 57 1.61 24.83 12.55
N GLU A 58 1.59 23.51 12.69
CA GLU A 58 2.11 22.58 11.66
C GLU A 58 1.35 22.69 10.34
N ALA A 59 0.06 23.04 10.39
CA ALA A 59 -0.76 23.18 9.19
C ALA A 59 -0.48 24.47 8.40
N LEU A 60 0.06 25.50 9.04
CA LEU A 60 0.13 26.86 8.51
C LEU A 60 1.56 27.38 8.27
N VAL A 61 2.60 26.62 8.61
CA VAL A 61 4.00 27.08 8.59
C VAL A 61 4.88 26.13 7.80
#